data_AF-A0A9E5VMG0-F1
#
_entry.id   AF-A0A9E5VMG0-F1
#
_cell.length_a   1.000
_cell.length_b   1.000
_cell.length_c   1.000
_cell.angle_alpha   90.00
_cell.angle_beta   90.00
_cell.angle_gamma   90.00
#
_symmetry.space_group_name_H-M   'P 1'
#
loop_
_entity.id
_entity.type
_entity.pdbx_description
1 polymer ?
#
loop_
_entity_poly.entity_id
_entity_poly.type
_entity_poly.pdbx_seq_one_letter_code
_entity_poly.pdbx_strand_id
1 'polypeptide(L)'
;LWAAAENNNERAKIALEVFCYNVKKYIGAYAAAMGGLDGIVFSGGIGENDARVRKLCTEGLEFLGAKLDPERNKGRGKEMRMSTDDSRVEIWCVATNEEFEIAQETYELCCK
;
A
#
# COMPACT_ATOMS: atom_id res chain seq x y z
N LEU A 1 -7.53 -10.23 -11.83
CA LEU A 1 -7.10 -9.35 -12.93
C LEU A 1 -5.72 -9.71 -13.48
N TRP A 2 -4.71 -9.91 -12.64
CA TRP A 2 -3.35 -10.27 -13.11
C TRP A 2 -3.29 -11.45 -14.07
N ALA A 3 -3.93 -12.57 -13.74
CA ALA A 3 -3.94 -13.74 -14.62
C ALA A 3 -4.53 -13.42 -16.01
N ALA A 4 -5.52 -12.55 -16.11
CA ALA A 4 -6.06 -12.11 -17.40
C ALA A 4 -5.08 -11.19 -18.14
N ALA A 5 -4.45 -10.26 -17.42
CA ALA A 5 -3.43 -9.36 -17.97
C ALA A 5 -2.23 -10.14 -18.54
N GLU A 6 -1.79 -11.20 -17.85
CA GLU A 6 -0.73 -12.11 -18.31
C GLU A 6 -1.13 -12.90 -19.56
N ASN A 7 -2.43 -13.18 -19.72
CA ASN A 7 -2.99 -13.83 -20.91
C ASN A 7 -3.38 -12.81 -22.01
N ASN A 8 -2.62 -11.71 -22.15
CA ASN A 8 -2.81 -10.68 -23.18
C ASN A 8 -4.20 -10.02 -23.21
N ASN A 9 -4.91 -9.98 -22.08
CA ASN A 9 -6.11 -9.16 -21.96
C ASN A 9 -5.73 -7.69 -21.71
N GLU A 10 -5.74 -6.90 -22.78
CA GLU A 10 -5.38 -5.47 -22.72
C GLU A 10 -6.27 -4.66 -21.76
N ARG A 11 -7.57 -4.99 -21.66
CA ARG A 11 -8.46 -4.31 -20.71
C ARG A 11 -8.06 -4.58 -19.26
N ALA A 12 -7.60 -5.80 -18.96
CA ALA A 12 -7.13 -6.15 -17.62
C ALA A 12 -5.83 -5.42 -17.27
N LYS A 13 -4.90 -5.28 -18.23
CA LYS A 13 -3.67 -4.49 -18.07
C LYS A 13 -4.00 -3.03 -17.75
N ILE A 14 -4.81 -2.39 -18.60
CA ILE A 14 -5.24 -0.99 -18.43
C ILE A 14 -5.96 -0.79 -17.09
N ALA A 15 -6.85 -1.71 -16.70
CA ALA A 15 -7.56 -1.60 -15.43
C ALA A 15 -6.60 -1.58 -14.22
N LEU A 16 -5.57 -2.43 -14.24
CA LEU A 16 -4.55 -2.47 -13.18
C LEU A 16 -3.66 -1.22 -13.18
N GLU A 17 -3.26 -0.75 -14.36
CA GLU A 17 -2.48 0.48 -14.51
C GLU A 17 -3.24 1.70 -14.01
N VAL A 18 -4.50 1.86 -14.42
CA VAL A 18 -5.37 2.97 -13.98
C VAL A 18 -5.60 2.91 -12.47
N PHE A 19 -5.81 1.72 -11.92
CA PHE A 19 -5.94 1.54 -10.47
C PHE A 19 -4.68 2.02 -9.73
N CYS A 20 -3.50 1.50 -10.10
CA CYS A 20 -2.25 1.84 -9.43
C CYS A 20 -1.88 3.31 -9.63
N TYR A 21 -2.15 3.87 -10.82
CA TYR A 21 -1.96 5.29 -11.12
C TYR A 21 -2.80 6.19 -10.23
N ASN A 22 -4.08 5.86 -10.01
CA ASN A 22 -4.93 6.64 -9.13
C ASN A 22 -4.45 6.58 -7.67
N VAL A 23 -4.06 5.40 -7.17
CA VAL A 23 -3.48 5.27 -5.82
C VAL A 23 -2.23 6.14 -5.69
N LYS A 24 -1.32 6.08 -6.67
CA LYS A 24 -0.10 6.90 -6.72
C LYS A 24 -0.41 8.40 -6.69
N LYS A 25 -1.43 8.84 -7.45
CA LYS A 25 -1.90 10.22 -7.43
C LYS A 25 -2.39 10.65 -6.06
N TYR A 26 -3.14 9.80 -5.36
CA TYR A 26 -3.59 10.10 -4.00
C TYR A 26 -2.43 10.20 -3.01
N ILE A 27 -1.43 9.31 -3.09
CA ILE A 27 -0.21 9.41 -2.28
C ILE A 27 0.45 10.78 -2.50
N GLY A 28 0.66 11.19 -3.76
CA GLY A 28 1.25 12.49 -4.09
C GLY A 28 0.41 13.67 -3.62
N ALA A 29 -0.91 13.60 -3.78
CA ALA A 29 -1.83 14.65 -3.32
C ALA A 29 -1.76 14.84 -1.80
N TYR A 30 -1.74 13.74 -1.04
CA TYR A 30 -1.64 13.77 0.42
C TYR A 30 -0.26 14.17 0.91
N ALA A 31 0.81 13.75 0.23
CA ALA A 31 2.16 14.26 0.49
C ALA A 31 2.21 15.78 0.35
N ALA A 32 1.62 16.33 -0.70
CA ALA A 32 1.57 17.77 -0.91
C ALA A 32 0.71 18.48 0.15
N ALA A 33 -0.45 17.90 0.50
CA ALA A 33 -1.35 18.47 1.49
C ALA A 33 -0.76 18.51 2.91
N MET A 34 0.07 17.52 3.28
CA MET A 34 0.70 17.43 4.60
C MET A 34 2.10 18.04 4.66
N GLY A 35 2.66 18.52 3.53
CA GLY A 35 4.01 19.08 3.47
C GLY A 35 5.13 18.01 3.48
N GLY A 36 4.80 16.75 3.26
CA GLY A 36 5.72 15.61 3.32
C GLY A 36 5.00 14.32 3.69
N LEU A 37 5.77 13.24 3.79
CA LEU A 37 5.34 11.94 4.32
C LEU A 37 6.48 11.35 5.14
N ASP A 38 6.17 10.75 6.28
CA ASP A 38 7.09 9.89 7.03
C ASP A 38 6.93 8.42 6.61
N GLY A 39 5.71 8.01 6.23
CA GLY A 39 5.43 6.64 5.83
C GLY A 39 4.23 6.48 4.91
N ILE A 40 4.19 5.35 4.20
CA ILE A 40 3.07 4.87 3.38
C ILE A 40 2.68 3.48 3.90
N VAL A 41 1.40 3.31 4.26
CA VAL A 41 0.88 2.03 4.75
C VAL A 41 -0.08 1.43 3.74
N PHE A 42 0.16 0.17 3.38
CA PHE A 42 -0.77 -0.68 2.64
C PHE A 42 -1.47 -1.62 3.60
N SER A 43 -2.79 -1.66 3.53
CA SER A 43 -3.65 -2.53 4.35
C SER A 43 -4.85 -3.01 3.53
N GLY A 44 -5.68 -3.87 4.12
CA GLY A 44 -6.84 -4.49 3.49
C GLY A 44 -6.49 -5.51 2.42
N GLY A 45 -7.50 -6.13 1.82
CA GLY A 45 -7.33 -7.31 0.95
C GLY A 45 -6.29 -7.13 -0.17
N ILE A 46 -6.35 -6.03 -0.93
CA ILE A 46 -5.40 -5.76 -2.03
C ILE A 46 -4.04 -5.32 -1.47
N GLY A 47 -4.04 -4.38 -0.52
CA GLY A 47 -2.82 -3.81 0.04
C GLY A 47 -1.94 -4.86 0.72
N GLU A 48 -2.54 -5.84 1.39
CA GLU A 48 -1.81 -6.88 2.13
C GLU A 48 -1.29 -8.01 1.23
N ASN A 49 -2.03 -8.36 0.17
CA ASN A 49 -1.80 -9.59 -0.57
C ASN A 49 -1.17 -9.39 -1.95
N ASP A 50 -1.25 -8.18 -2.51
CA ASP A 50 -0.81 -7.92 -3.89
C ASP A 50 0.47 -7.10 -3.97
N ALA A 51 1.60 -7.81 -3.91
CA ALA A 51 2.94 -7.23 -4.04
C ALA A 51 3.14 -6.45 -5.36
N ARG A 52 2.45 -6.82 -6.44
CA ARG A 52 2.57 -6.15 -7.74
C ARG A 52 1.88 -4.80 -7.74
N VAL A 53 0.69 -4.75 -7.16
CA VAL A 53 -0.02 -3.48 -6.95
C VAL A 53 0.81 -2.55 -6.07
N ARG A 54 1.31 -3.03 -4.92
CA ARG A 54 2.17 -2.20 -4.04
C ARG A 54 3.34 -1.61 -4.78
N LYS A 55 4.06 -2.44 -5.56
CA LYS A 55 5.17 -2.00 -6.40
C LYS A 55 4.77 -0.90 -7.38
N LEU A 56 3.71 -1.12 -8.17
CA LEU A 56 3.27 -0.16 -9.18
C LEU A 56 2.77 1.16 -8.58
N CYS A 57 2.15 1.11 -7.40
CA CYS A 57 1.71 2.29 -6.66
C CYS A 57 2.88 3.14 -6.16
N THR A 58 4.01 2.53 -5.76
CA THR A 58 5.17 3.25 -5.20
C THR A 58 6.26 3.56 -6.22
N GLU A 59 6.29 2.91 -7.38
CA GLU A 59 7.28 3.16 -8.43
C GLU A 59 7.25 4.62 -8.88
N GLY A 60 8.41 5.26 -9.00
CA GLY A 60 8.49 6.68 -9.39
C GLY A 60 8.22 7.66 -8.25
N LEU A 61 8.02 7.20 -7.01
CA LEU A 61 7.92 8.06 -5.82
C LEU A 61 9.27 8.25 -5.11
N GLU A 62 10.37 7.84 -5.72
CA GLU A 62 11.72 7.99 -5.14
C GLU A 62 12.10 9.46 -4.93
N PHE A 63 11.52 10.39 -5.72
CA PHE A 63 11.69 11.84 -5.52
C PHE A 63 11.05 12.34 -4.21
N LEU A 64 10.04 11.65 -3.69
CA LEU A 64 9.49 11.90 -2.35
C LEU A 64 10.34 11.22 -1.25
N GLY A 65 11.29 10.37 -1.64
CA GLY A 65 12.13 9.59 -0.74
C GLY A 65 11.56 8.23 -0.37
N ALA A 66 10.50 7.76 -1.07
CA ALA A 66 9.90 6.45 -0.88
C ALA A 66 10.55 5.43 -1.82
N LYS A 67 11.37 4.54 -1.26
CA LYS A 67 12.08 3.49 -2.00
C LYS A 67 11.63 2.12 -1.52
N LEU A 68 10.99 1.36 -2.40
CA LEU A 68 10.52 0.01 -2.11
C LEU A 68 11.64 -1.01 -2.31
N ASP A 69 11.84 -1.89 -1.34
CA ASP A 69 12.67 -3.09 -1.45
C ASP A 69 11.86 -4.22 -2.11
N PRO A 70 12.24 -4.68 -3.32
CA PRO A 70 11.49 -5.71 -4.04
C PRO A 70 11.45 -7.07 -3.33
N GLU A 71 12.46 -7.40 -2.53
CA GLU A 71 12.55 -8.67 -1.80
C GLU A 71 11.65 -8.62 -0.56
N ARG A 72 11.72 -7.54 0.22
CA ARG A 72 10.84 -7.35 1.40
C ARG A 72 9.37 -7.26 1.01
N ASN A 73 9.08 -6.71 -0.17
CA ASN A 73 7.72 -6.60 -0.70
C ASN A 73 7.08 -7.95 -1.10
N LYS A 74 7.82 -9.07 -1.17
CA LYS A 74 7.25 -10.37 -1.57
C LYS A 74 6.29 -10.99 -0.56
N GLY A 75 6.36 -10.58 0.71
CA GLY A 75 5.52 -11.15 1.76
C GLY A 75 4.03 -10.77 1.65
N ARG A 76 3.18 -11.49 2.40
CA ARG A 76 1.72 -11.32 2.44
C ARG A 76 1.18 -11.57 3.85
N GLY A 77 0.07 -10.90 4.19
CA GLY A 77 -0.76 -11.20 5.37
C GLY A 77 -0.08 -11.06 6.73
N LYS A 78 0.95 -10.21 6.81
CA LYS A 78 1.68 -9.90 8.05
C LYS A 78 2.20 -8.48 8.00
N GLU A 79 2.50 -7.95 9.17
CA GLU A 79 3.17 -6.67 9.32
C GLU A 79 4.60 -6.75 8.78
N MET A 80 4.94 -5.88 7.83
CA MET A 80 6.22 -5.93 7.12
C MET A 80 6.66 -4.53 6.69
N ARG A 81 7.90 -4.16 7.06
CA ARG A 81 8.58 -3.01 6.44
C ARG A 81 9.10 -3.42 5.07
N MET A 82 8.64 -2.71 4.05
CA MET A 82 8.94 -2.94 2.64
C MET A 82 9.85 -1.87 2.04
N SER A 83 10.21 -0.82 2.77
CA SER A 83 11.19 0.17 2.30
C SER A 83 12.63 -0.34 2.36
N THR A 84 13.50 0.21 1.49
CA THR A 84 14.95 0.03 1.60
C THR A 84 15.51 0.76 2.82
N ASP A 85 16.71 0.40 3.26
CA ASP A 85 17.32 0.98 4.46
C ASP A 85 17.72 2.45 4.28
N ASP A 86 17.91 2.89 3.04
CA ASP A 86 18.21 4.28 2.64
C ASP A 86 16.96 5.06 2.19
N SER A 87 15.77 4.51 2.41
CA SER A 87 14.50 5.20 2.16
C SER A 87 14.25 6.24 3.24
N ARG A 88 13.91 7.48 2.84
CA ARG A 88 13.52 8.53 3.79
C ARG A 88 12.08 8.33 4.28
N VAL A 89 11.22 7.84 3.39
CA VAL A 89 9.82 7.53 3.70
C VAL A 89 9.72 6.02 3.91
N GLU A 90 9.15 5.60 5.03
CA GLU A 90 8.93 4.19 5.28
C GLU A 90 7.77 3.65 4.44
N ILE A 91 7.82 2.38 4.06
CA ILE A 91 6.72 1.73 3.33
C ILE A 91 6.39 0.46 4.08
N TRP A 92 5.13 0.31 4.50
CA TRP A 92 4.68 -0.79 5.33
C TRP A 92 3.49 -1.52 4.72
N CYS A 93 3.43 -2.81 4.97
CA CYS A 93 2.22 -3.62 4.88
C CYS A 93 1.77 -3.89 6.31
N VAL A 94 0.56 -3.50 6.68
CA VAL A 94 0.00 -3.72 8.03
C VAL A 94 -1.35 -4.41 7.86
N ALA A 95 -1.51 -5.57 8.51
CA ALA A 95 -2.78 -6.30 8.47
C ALA A 95 -3.84 -5.51 9.25
N THR A 96 -4.97 -5.24 8.61
CA THR A 96 -6.12 -4.68 9.32
C THR A 96 -6.81 -5.76 10.15
N ASN A 97 -7.38 -5.36 11.28
CA ASN A 97 -8.23 -6.22 12.11
C ASN A 97 -9.43 -5.39 12.56
N GLU A 98 -10.37 -5.19 11.63
CA GLU A 98 -11.53 -4.32 11.88
C GLU A 98 -12.36 -4.83 13.05
N GLU A 99 -12.49 -6.15 13.25
CA GLU A 99 -13.23 -6.72 14.37
C GLU A 99 -12.60 -6.38 15.72
N PHE A 100 -11.28 -6.37 15.81
CA PHE A 100 -10.58 -5.97 17.03
C PHE A 100 -10.77 -4.49 17.33
N GLU A 101 -10.63 -3.61 16.32
CA GLU A 101 -10.86 -2.17 16.49
C GLU A 101 -12.30 -1.88 16.94
N ILE A 102 -13.30 -2.52 16.31
CA ILE A 102 -14.71 -2.40 16.74
C ILE A 102 -14.90 -2.88 18.18
N ALA A 103 -14.29 -4.00 18.55
CA ALA A 103 -14.39 -4.53 19.92
C ALA A 103 -13.73 -3.58 20.94
N GLN A 104 -12.59 -2.99 20.58
CA GLN A 104 -11.89 -2.02 21.41
C GLN A 104 -12.70 -0.74 21.58
N GLU A 105 -13.20 -0.14 20.50
CA GLU A 105 -14.08 1.04 20.57
C GLU A 105 -15.35 0.75 21.38
N THR A 106 -15.97 -0.42 21.19
CA THR A 106 -17.15 -0.84 21.95
C THR A 106 -16.85 -0.94 23.44
N TYR A 107 -15.71 -1.55 23.81
CA TYR A 107 -15.28 -1.64 25.20
C TYR A 107 -15.03 -0.25 25.80
N GLU A 108 -14.38 0.65 25.07
CA GLU A 108 -14.12 2.01 25.54
C GLU A 108 -15.39 2.84 25.75
N LEU A 109 -16.42 2.62 24.93
CA LEU A 109 -17.69 3.35 25.05
C LEU A 109 -18.65 2.74 26.09
N CYS A 110 -18.64 1.42 26.27
CA CYS A 110 -19.62 0.72 27.11
C CYS A 110 -19.09 0.33 28.49
N CYS A 111 -17.78 0.18 28.67
CA CYS A 111 -17.19 -0.42 29.87
C CYS A 111 -16.17 0.45 30.61
N LYS A 112 -15.69 1.54 29.99
CA LYS A 112 -14.84 2.56 30.64
C LYS A 112 -15.71 3.68 31.21
#